data_AF-A0A1B6C6M3-F1
#
_entry.id   AF-A0A1B6C6M3-F1
#
_cell.length_a   1.000
_cell.length_b   1.000
_cell.length_c   1.000
_cell.angle_alpha   90.00
_cell.angle_beta   90.00
_cell.angle_gamma   90.00
#
_symmetry.space_group_name_H-M   'P 1'
#
loop_
_entity.id
_entity.type
_entity.pdbx_description
1 polymer ?
#
loop_
_entity_poly.entity_id
_entity_poly.type
_entity_poly.pdbx_seq_one_letter_code
_entity_poly.pdbx_strand_id
1 'polypeptide(L)'
;MRSKNGKTPVFRFKEICQSRAFVQVSTVLCHHEEKMVEEKFYNPPLPGHILLSMVKDLPNYVFEKIAPFILCDYPTPSMLTQIVSEDILRREGRELPVALIRVPFLIASYKNP
;
A
#
# COMPACT_ATOMS: atom_id res chain seq x y z
N MET A 1 -18.07 -17.19 -3.21
CA MET A 1 -19.39 -16.77 -2.71
C MET A 1 -19.58 -15.28 -2.98
N ARG A 2 -20.61 -14.92 -3.77
CA ARG A 2 -20.98 -13.52 -4.09
C ARG A 2 -21.70 -12.90 -2.89
N SER A 3 -21.23 -11.74 -2.41
CA SER A 3 -21.95 -10.92 -1.43
C SER A 3 -22.98 -10.04 -2.13
N LYS A 4 -24.19 -9.95 -1.55
CA LYS A 4 -25.39 -9.33 -2.12
C LYS A 4 -25.49 -7.80 -1.96
N ASN A 5 -24.46 -7.11 -1.51
CA ASN A 5 -24.47 -5.65 -1.39
C ASN A 5 -23.31 -5.07 -2.22
N GLY A 6 -23.61 -4.11 -3.11
CA GLY A 6 -22.68 -3.51 -4.09
C GLY A 6 -21.54 -2.68 -3.51
N LYS A 7 -20.81 -3.20 -2.52
CA LYS A 7 -19.56 -2.64 -2.02
C LYS A 7 -18.45 -3.62 -2.37
N THR A 8 -17.58 -3.18 -3.28
CA THR A 8 -16.37 -3.89 -3.74
C THR A 8 -15.57 -4.40 -2.54
N PRO A 9 -15.00 -5.62 -2.57
CA PRO A 9 -14.27 -6.19 -1.44
C PRO A 9 -12.89 -5.54 -1.37
N VAL A 10 -12.83 -4.31 -0.85
CA VAL A 10 -11.57 -3.60 -0.60
C VAL A 10 -11.33 -3.71 0.90
N PHE A 11 -10.28 -4.46 1.26
CA PHE A 11 -9.71 -4.67 2.60
C PHE A 11 -10.44 -3.97 3.75
N ARG A 12 -11.35 -4.67 4.43
CA ARG A 12 -11.95 -4.16 5.65
C ARG A 12 -11.02 -4.51 6.82
N PHE A 13 -10.14 -3.59 7.18
CA PHE A 13 -9.20 -3.76 8.30
C PHE A 13 -9.89 -4.21 9.61
N LYS A 14 -11.14 -3.79 9.84
CA LYS A 14 -11.98 -4.21 10.97
C LYS A 14 -12.31 -5.71 11.00
N GLU A 15 -12.29 -6.40 9.86
CA GLU A 15 -12.59 -7.84 9.76
C GLU A 15 -11.34 -8.70 10.03
N ILE A 16 -10.14 -8.10 10.02
CA ILE A 16 -8.88 -8.76 10.35
C ILE A 16 -8.76 -8.80 11.88
N CYS A 17 -9.36 -9.86 12.46
CA CYS A 17 -9.16 -10.38 13.81
C CYS A 17 -9.09 -9.35 14.95
N GLN A 18 -10.22 -8.84 15.47
CA GLN A 18 -10.34 -8.14 16.78
C GLN A 18 -9.16 -7.22 17.17
N SER A 19 -8.49 -6.60 16.19
CA SER A 19 -7.16 -6.03 16.41
C SER A 19 -7.32 -4.67 17.07
N ARG A 20 -6.56 -4.44 18.14
CA ARG A 20 -6.59 -3.18 18.89
C ARG A 20 -5.88 -2.04 18.13
N ALA A 21 -5.00 -2.38 17.20
CA ALA A 21 -4.28 -1.45 16.34
C ALA A 21 -3.79 -2.15 15.07
N PHE A 22 -3.54 -1.37 14.02
CA PHE A 22 -2.92 -1.82 12.78
C PHE A 22 -1.60 -1.08 12.56
N VAL A 23 -0.50 -1.83 12.37
CA VAL A 23 0.83 -1.26 12.16
C VAL A 23 1.31 -1.63 10.76
N GLN A 24 1.43 -0.64 9.90
CA GLN A 24 2.03 -0.79 8.57
C GLN A 24 3.51 -0.46 8.65
N VAL A 25 4.35 -1.43 8.26
CA VAL A 25 5.78 -1.17 8.05
C VAL A 25 5.99 -0.91 6.55
N SER A 26 6.47 0.29 6.26
CA SER A 26 6.84 0.79 4.94
C SER A 26 8.32 1.16 4.91
N THR A 27 8.79 1.73 3.81
CA THR A 27 10.17 2.15 3.63
C THR A 27 10.25 3.61 3.20
N VAL A 28 11.26 4.35 3.68
CA VAL A 28 11.51 5.71 3.18
C VAL A 28 11.85 5.72 1.68
N LEU A 29 12.33 4.59 1.15
CA LEU A 29 12.75 4.45 -0.23
C LEU A 29 11.58 4.66 -1.21
N CYS A 30 10.34 4.33 -0.84
CA CYS A 30 9.21 4.52 -1.75
C CYS A 30 8.92 6.01 -2.04
N HIS A 31 9.47 6.94 -1.25
CA HIS A 31 9.39 8.39 -1.47
C HIS A 31 10.66 8.92 -2.17
N HIS A 32 11.13 8.21 -3.19
CA HIS A 32 12.43 8.45 -3.85
C HIS A 32 12.60 9.84 -4.50
N GLU A 33 11.50 10.55 -4.80
CA GLU A 33 11.53 11.92 -5.33
C GLU A 33 11.68 12.98 -4.23
N GLU A 34 11.37 12.62 -2.98
CA GLU A 34 11.42 13.52 -1.84
C GLU A 34 12.84 13.65 -1.31
N LYS A 35 13.36 14.89 -1.29
CA LYS A 35 14.67 15.16 -0.69
C LYS A 35 14.69 14.92 0.82
N MET A 36 13.55 15.13 1.47
CA MET A 36 13.36 14.94 2.90
C MET A 36 11.96 14.35 3.13
N VAL A 37 11.92 13.13 3.66
CA VAL A 37 10.67 12.42 3.98
C VAL A 37 10.23 12.86 5.37
N GLU A 38 9.00 13.39 5.46
CA GLU A 38 8.35 13.85 6.67
C GLU A 38 7.33 12.80 7.17
N GLU A 39 6.95 12.89 8.44
CA GLU A 39 5.90 12.07 9.05
C GLU A 39 4.51 12.56 8.65
N LYS A 40 4.22 12.49 7.35
CA LYS A 40 2.93 12.77 6.74
C LYS A 40 2.56 11.68 5.73
N PHE A 41 1.31 11.66 5.31
CA PHE A 41 0.92 10.86 4.16
C PHE A 41 1.17 11.63 2.87
N TYR A 42 1.77 10.95 1.90
CA TYR A 42 1.97 11.46 0.54
C TYR A 42 0.88 10.93 -0.39
N ASN A 43 0.66 11.63 -1.50
CA ASN A 43 -0.23 11.12 -2.54
C ASN A 43 0.55 10.12 -3.40
N PRO A 44 0.00 8.92 -3.65
CA PRO A 44 0.64 7.99 -4.57
C PRO A 44 0.51 8.51 -6.02
N PRO A 45 1.36 8.04 -6.95
CA PRO A 45 1.23 8.35 -8.38
C PRO A 45 -0.10 7.84 -8.95
N LEU A 46 -0.60 6.73 -8.40
CA LEU A 46 -1.88 6.12 -8.74
C LEU A 46 -2.66 5.84 -7.44
N PRO A 47 -3.89 6.37 -7.28
CA PRO A 47 -4.72 6.06 -6.12
C PRO A 47 -4.90 4.55 -5.90
N GLY A 48 -4.72 4.08 -4.67
CA GLY A 48 -4.68 2.63 -4.41
C GLY A 48 -5.97 1.89 -4.78
N HIS A 49 -7.13 2.51 -4.58
CA HIS A 49 -8.42 1.94 -4.99
C HIS A 49 -8.54 1.74 -6.51
N ILE A 50 -7.87 2.57 -7.32
CA ILE A 50 -7.86 2.42 -8.79
C ILE A 50 -6.97 1.24 -9.16
N LEU A 51 -5.77 1.15 -8.59
CA LEU A 51 -4.87 0.01 -8.83
C LEU A 51 -5.53 -1.32 -8.44
N LEU A 52 -6.19 -1.37 -7.28
CA LEU A 52 -6.94 -2.55 -6.84
C LEU A 52 -8.07 -2.93 -7.81
N SER A 53 -8.78 -1.93 -8.35
CA SER A 53 -9.84 -2.17 -9.33
C SER A 53 -9.26 -2.70 -10.65
N MET A 54 -8.14 -2.14 -11.11
CA MET A 54 -7.43 -2.63 -12.31
C MET A 54 -6.99 -4.08 -12.14
N VAL A 55 -6.36 -4.44 -11.02
CA VAL A 55 -5.92 -5.81 -10.74
C VAL A 55 -7.10 -6.78 -10.68
N LYS A 56 -8.24 -6.32 -10.15
CA LYS A 56 -9.42 -7.17 -9.95
C LYS A 56 -10.26 -7.36 -11.21
N ASP A 57 -10.40 -6.31 -12.03
CA ASP A 57 -11.38 -6.27 -13.10
C ASP A 57 -10.74 -6.41 -14.50
N LEU A 58 -9.43 -6.21 -14.66
CA LEU A 58 -8.73 -6.44 -15.93
C LEU A 58 -8.25 -7.89 -16.07
N PRO A 59 -8.30 -8.46 -17.29
CA PRO A 59 -7.60 -9.71 -17.58
C PRO A 59 -6.09 -9.57 -17.36
N ASN A 60 -5.44 -10.62 -16.81
CA ASN A 60 -4.01 -10.61 -16.51
C ASN A 60 -3.14 -10.16 -17.69
N TYR A 61 -3.42 -10.63 -18.91
CA TYR A 61 -2.65 -10.26 -20.11
C TYR A 61 -2.75 -8.76 -20.45
N VAL A 62 -3.85 -8.10 -20.09
CA VAL A 62 -4.00 -6.65 -20.24
C VAL A 62 -3.20 -5.95 -19.15
N PHE A 63 -3.34 -6.42 -17.91
CA PHE A 63 -2.62 -5.87 -16.76
C PHE A 63 -1.09 -5.91 -16.98
N GLU A 64 -0.56 -7.03 -17.45
CA GLU A 64 0.87 -7.19 -17.76
C GLU A 64 1.35 -6.21 -18.86
N LYS A 65 0.52 -5.94 -19.86
CA LYS A 65 0.84 -4.95 -20.90
C LYS A 65 0.86 -3.51 -20.38
N ILE A 66 0.02 -3.19 -19.39
CA ILE A 66 -0.06 -1.85 -18.81
C ILE A 66 0.86 -1.67 -17.59
N ALA A 67 1.38 -2.74 -17.00
CA ALA A 67 2.22 -2.71 -15.80
C ALA A 67 3.44 -1.77 -15.92
N PRO A 68 4.15 -1.67 -17.07
CA PRO A 68 5.23 -0.70 -17.22
C PRO A 68 4.76 0.76 -17.05
N PHE A 69 3.54 1.09 -17.48
CA PHE A 69 2.98 2.43 -17.32
C PHE A 69 2.48 2.68 -15.89
N ILE A 70 2.04 1.64 -15.19
CA ILE A 70 1.64 1.71 -13.77
C ILE A 70 2.85 1.94 -12.86
N LEU A 71 4.00 1.35 -13.21
CA LEU A 71 5.25 1.54 -12.47
C LEU A 71 5.74 2.99 -12.50
N CYS A 72 5.36 3.77 -13.52
CA CYS A 72 5.83 5.13 -13.72
C CYS A 72 7.37 5.19 -13.58
N ASP A 73 7.87 6.07 -12.71
CA ASP A 73 9.30 6.26 -12.45
C ASP A 73 9.82 5.45 -11.25
N TYR A 74 8.99 4.57 -10.66
CA TYR A 74 9.40 3.81 -9.47
C TYR A 74 10.49 2.80 -9.82
N PRO A 75 11.64 2.80 -9.11
CA PRO A 75 12.74 1.89 -9.41
C PRO A 75 12.37 0.40 -9.30
N THR A 76 11.40 0.07 -8.45
CA THR A 76 10.92 -1.30 -8.27
C THR A 76 9.42 -1.35 -8.01
N PRO A 77 8.73 -2.45 -8.40
CA PRO A 77 7.32 -2.66 -8.09
C PRO A 77 6.99 -2.70 -6.60
N SER A 78 7.94 -3.12 -5.75
CA SER A 78 7.74 -3.16 -4.31
C SER A 78 7.67 -1.75 -3.71
N MET A 79 8.47 -0.80 -4.20
CA MET A 79 8.38 0.61 -3.79
C MET A 79 7.02 1.21 -4.15
N LEU A 80 6.51 0.93 -5.37
CA LEU A 80 5.16 1.33 -5.77
C LEU A 80 4.09 0.71 -4.85
N THR A 81 4.26 -0.57 -4.51
CA THR A 81 3.31 -1.28 -3.64
C THR A 81 3.26 -0.66 -2.24
N GLN A 82 4.42 -0.24 -1.70
CA GLN A 82 4.50 0.42 -0.39
C GLN A 82 3.78 1.77 -0.40
N ILE A 83 4.05 2.63 -1.38
CA ILE A 83 3.38 3.95 -1.47
C ILE A 83 1.86 3.80 -1.67
N VAL A 84 1.42 2.81 -2.45
CA VAL A 84 -0.02 2.54 -2.65
C VAL A 84 -0.65 2.01 -1.36
N SER A 85 0.07 1.19 -0.60
CA SER A 85 -0.40 0.66 0.68
C SER A 85 -0.56 1.76 1.73
N GLU A 86 0.33 2.76 1.75
CA GLU A 86 0.19 3.95 2.59
C GLU A 86 -1.08 4.76 2.24
N ASP A 87 -1.41 4.90 0.95
CA ASP A 87 -2.64 5.56 0.51
C ASP A 87 -3.90 4.81 0.94
N ILE A 88 -3.88 3.48 0.86
CA ILE A 88 -4.99 2.63 1.32
C ILE A 88 -5.16 2.78 2.83
N LEU A 89 -4.06 2.73 3.60
CA LEU A 89 -4.08 2.93 5.04
C LEU A 89 -4.66 4.29 5.42
N ARG A 90 -4.27 5.36 4.72
CA ARG A 90 -4.79 6.72 4.93
C ARG A 90 -6.31 6.82 4.74
N ARG A 91 -6.86 6.09 3.77
CA ARG A 91 -8.28 6.17 3.39
C ARG A 91 -9.14 5.28 4.26
N GLU A 92 -8.75 4.02 4.38
CA GLU A 92 -9.55 2.96 5.01
C GLU A 92 -9.23 2.76 6.50
N GLY A 93 -8.05 3.22 6.95
CA GLY A 93 -7.60 3.09 8.35
C GLY A 93 -8.18 4.13 9.31
N ARG A 94 -9.00 5.09 8.84
CA ARG A 94 -9.49 6.23 9.64
C ARG A 94 -10.31 5.84 10.88
N GLU A 95 -10.92 4.65 10.87
CA GLU A 95 -11.75 4.17 11.96
C GLU A 95 -11.00 3.22 12.92
N LEU A 96 -9.67 3.12 12.79
CA LEU A 96 -8.82 2.23 13.58
C LEU A 96 -7.62 2.97 14.13
N PRO A 97 -7.07 2.56 15.30
CA PRO A 97 -5.75 2.98 15.72
C PRO A 97 -4.72 2.45 14.71
N VAL A 98 -4.11 3.35 13.95
CA VAL A 98 -3.12 3.01 12.92
C VAL A 98 -1.76 3.62 13.23
N ALA A 99 -0.70 2.88 12.94
CA ALA A 99 0.67 3.39 12.90
C ALA A 99 1.29 3.06 11.54
N LEU A 100 1.98 4.05 10.95
CA LEU A 100 2.79 3.89 9.76
C LEU A 100 4.25 4.10 10.17
N ILE A 101 5.09 3.10 9.94
CA ILE A 101 6.51 3.14 10.29
C ILE A 101 7.31 3.02 9.00
N ARG A 102 8.13 4.03 8.66
CA ARG A 102 9.00 3.99 7.48
C ARG A 102 10.44 3.69 7.90
N VAL A 103 10.95 2.54 7.48
CA VAL A 103 12.35 2.18 7.74
C VAL A 103 13.26 2.52 6.56
N PRO A 104 14.51 2.94 6.80
CA PRO A 104 15.46 3.21 5.72
C PRO A 104 15.99 1.92 5.09
N PHE A 105 16.56 1.05 5.92
CA PHE A 105 17.08 -0.25 5.52
C PHE A 105 16.95 -1.22 6.70
N LEU A 106 16.86 -2.52 6.41
CA LEU A 106 16.94 -3.58 7.42
C LEU A 106 18.32 -4.22 7.33
N ILE A 107 18.98 -4.33 8.48
CA ILE A 107 20.26 -5.02 8.62
C ILE A 107 20.09 -6.20 9.56
N ALA A 108 20.87 -7.25 9.36
CA ALA A 108 20.84 -8.42 10.24
C ALA A 108 21.34 -8.04 11.64
N SER A 109 20.58 -8.42 12.66
CA SER A 109 21.05 -8.36 14.05
C SER A 109 21.84 -9.63 14.35
N TYR A 110 23.04 -9.49 14.90
CA TYR A 110 23.88 -10.62 15.28
C TYR A 110 23.49 -11.23 16.65
N LYS A 111 22.86 -10.46 17.55
CA LYS A 111 22.78 -10.83 18.97
C LYS A 111 21.39 -11.09 19.56
N ASN A 112 20.30 -10.89 18.83
CA ASN A 112 18.92 -11.35 19.13
C ASN A 112 17.93 -10.74 18.10
N PRO A 113 16.73 -11.32 17.92
CA PRO A 113 15.67 -10.75 17.06
C PRO A 113 15.22 -9.36 17.54
#